data_AF-A0A6P4XWV8-F1
#
_entry.id   AF-A0A6P4XWV8-F1
#
_cell.length_a   1.000
_cell.length_b   1.000
_cell.length_c   1.000
_cell.angle_alpha   90.00
_cell.angle_beta   90.00
_cell.angle_gamma   90.00
#
_symmetry.space_group_name_H-M   'P 1'
#
loop_
_entity.id
_entity.type
_entity.pdbx_description
1 polymer ?
#
loop_
_entity_poly.entity_id
_entity_poly.type
_entity_poly.pdbx_seq_one_letter_code
_entity_poly.pdbx_strand_id
1 'polypeptide(L)'
;MEKIITSRHLCKDLHRLSPDYQTSYLEAFHALTLHFAPKMFHFSYQGMQCRTILAAMHFNENANRAQSKRRDGEDMYTLHYPKYKKGGYIVRKVLKKSTFGYAMQLMDRVEAMCSGINYEGDILEDLELAAAPVPPPLNADFEKPDKQTAVREKVGRFNR
;
A
#
# COMPACT_ATOMS: atom_id res chain seq x y z
N MET A 1 28.85 -24.92 8.31
CA MET A 1 27.88 -23.99 7.68
C MET A 1 28.52 -23.15 6.58
N GLU A 2 29.64 -22.47 6.82
CA GLU A 2 30.32 -21.58 5.84
C GLU A 2 30.46 -22.14 4.42
N LYS A 3 30.91 -23.40 4.27
CA LYS A 3 31.05 -24.05 2.95
C LYS A 3 29.74 -24.19 2.17
N ILE A 4 28.59 -24.26 2.85
CA ILE A 4 27.27 -24.38 2.23
C ILE A 4 26.79 -23.00 1.77
N ILE A 5 26.92 -21.97 2.61
CA ILE A 5 26.51 -20.59 2.29
C ILE A 5 27.42 -19.89 1.27
N THR A 6 28.67 -20.33 1.12
CA THR A 6 29.62 -19.82 0.11
C THR A 6 29.71 -20.70 -1.14
N SER A 7 28.86 -21.72 -1.24
CA SER A 7 28.81 -22.61 -2.39
C SER A 7 28.54 -21.82 -3.68
N ARG A 8 29.38 -22.03 -4.69
CA ARG A 8 29.24 -21.39 -6.01
C ARG A 8 27.87 -21.64 -6.64
N HIS A 9 27.29 -22.82 -6.39
CA HIS A 9 25.95 -23.17 -6.87
C HIS A 9 24.87 -22.36 -6.16
N LEU A 10 24.94 -22.30 -4.83
CA LEU A 10 24.00 -21.51 -4.04
C LEU A 10 24.07 -20.02 -4.42
N CYS A 11 25.26 -19.44 -4.52
CA CYS A 11 25.42 -18.03 -4.92
C CYS A 11 24.88 -17.77 -6.33
N LYS A 12 25.07 -18.70 -7.27
CA LYS A 12 24.55 -18.57 -8.65
C LYS A 12 23.02 -18.68 -8.69
N ASP A 13 22.45 -19.56 -7.88
CA ASP A 13 21.00 -19.73 -7.78
C ASP A 13 20.36 -18.57 -7.01
N LEU A 14 21.05 -17.97 -6.04
CA LEU A 14 20.60 -16.78 -5.32
C LEU A 14 20.42 -15.57 -6.24
N HIS A 15 21.34 -15.37 -7.19
CA HIS A 15 21.18 -14.34 -8.23
C HIS A 15 19.98 -14.60 -9.16
N ARG A 16 19.49 -15.85 -9.23
CA ARG A 16 18.31 -16.25 -10.02
C ARG A 16 17.03 -16.37 -9.18
N LEU A 17 17.16 -16.35 -7.85
CA LEU A 17 16.03 -16.39 -6.91
C LEU A 17 15.25 -15.08 -6.91
N SER A 18 15.89 -13.97 -7.30
CA SER A 18 15.16 -12.76 -7.70
C SER A 18 14.62 -12.99 -9.11
N PRO A 19 13.31 -13.14 -9.33
CA PRO A 19 12.78 -13.03 -10.68
C PRO A 19 13.12 -11.63 -11.20
N ASP A 20 13.84 -11.55 -12.32
CA ASP A 20 14.37 -10.30 -12.89
C ASP A 20 13.31 -9.17 -13.02
N TYR A 21 12.00 -9.49 -12.96
CA TYR A 21 10.90 -8.54 -13.21
C TYR A 21 9.58 -8.83 -12.46
N GLN A 22 9.57 -9.39 -11.25
CA GLN A 22 8.28 -9.58 -10.54
C GLN A 22 7.92 -8.39 -9.64
N THR A 23 7.77 -7.20 -10.24
CA THR A 23 7.25 -5.99 -9.57
C THR A 23 5.73 -5.99 -9.44
N SER A 24 5.02 -6.94 -10.06
CA SER A 24 3.55 -6.93 -10.13
C SER A 24 2.87 -6.89 -8.76
N TYR A 25 3.44 -7.55 -7.77
CA TYR A 25 2.90 -7.57 -6.40
C TYR A 25 3.12 -6.22 -5.69
N LEU A 26 4.31 -5.63 -5.88
CA LEU A 26 4.66 -4.30 -5.37
C LEU A 26 3.82 -3.20 -6.05
N GLU A 27 3.68 -3.27 -7.37
CA GLU A 27 2.83 -2.37 -8.16
C GLU A 27 1.37 -2.46 -7.74
N ALA A 28 0.85 -3.66 -7.48
CA ALA A 28 -0.49 -3.86 -6.96
C ALA A 28 -0.67 -3.20 -5.58
N PHE A 29 0.29 -3.34 -4.68
CA PHE A 29 0.25 -2.67 -3.37
C PHE A 29 0.30 -1.15 -3.51
N HIS A 30 1.19 -0.61 -4.33
CA HIS A 30 1.26 0.83 -4.58
C HIS A 30 -0.02 1.40 -5.18
N ALA A 31 -0.68 0.66 -6.09
CA ALA A 31 -1.98 1.05 -6.63
C ALA A 31 -3.05 1.13 -5.53
N LEU A 32 -3.03 0.24 -4.54
CA LEU A 32 -3.91 0.33 -3.37
C LEU A 32 -3.59 1.54 -2.50
N THR A 33 -2.32 1.82 -2.21
CA THR A 33 -1.95 3.02 -1.45
C THR A 33 -2.44 4.30 -2.12
N LEU A 34 -2.32 4.39 -3.46
CA LEU A 34 -2.86 5.51 -4.22
C LEU A 34 -4.40 5.59 -4.16
N HIS A 35 -5.09 4.44 -4.09
CA HIS A 35 -6.54 4.38 -3.98
C HIS A 35 -7.04 4.83 -2.58
N PHE A 36 -6.39 4.37 -1.51
CA PHE A 36 -6.79 4.65 -0.13
C PHE A 36 -6.28 5.99 0.41
N ALA A 37 -5.07 6.40 0.02
CA ALA A 37 -4.39 7.63 0.41
C ALA A 37 -3.95 8.48 -0.81
N PRO A 38 -4.90 8.91 -1.67
CA PRO A 38 -4.59 9.70 -2.86
C PRO A 38 -3.95 11.05 -2.52
N LYS A 39 -2.84 11.37 -3.20
CA LYS A 39 -2.08 12.64 -3.04
C LYS A 39 -2.91 13.89 -3.30
N MET A 40 -3.98 13.79 -4.11
CA MET A 40 -4.83 14.93 -4.46
C MET A 40 -5.66 15.44 -3.28
N PHE A 41 -5.82 14.65 -2.22
CA PHE A 41 -6.56 15.04 -1.03
C PHE A 41 -5.60 15.31 0.12
N HIS A 42 -5.88 16.39 0.86
CA HIS A 42 -5.11 16.73 2.04
C HIS A 42 -5.70 16.01 3.27
N PHE A 43 -4.96 15.07 3.83
CA PHE A 43 -5.30 14.39 5.08
C PHE A 43 -4.34 14.83 6.19
N SER A 44 -4.80 14.78 7.44
CA SER A 44 -3.90 14.89 8.60
C SER A 44 -2.88 13.74 8.60
N TYR A 45 -1.80 13.88 9.37
CA TYR A 45 -0.81 12.82 9.53
C TYR A 45 -1.45 11.50 9.97
N GLN A 46 -2.31 11.54 10.99
CA GLN A 46 -3.06 10.39 11.46
C GLN A 46 -4.00 9.84 10.37
N GLY A 47 -4.68 10.73 9.62
CA GLY A 47 -5.52 10.32 8.50
C GLY A 47 -4.75 9.58 7.41
N MET A 48 -3.54 10.04 7.08
CA MET A 48 -2.63 9.34 6.15
C MET A 48 -2.17 7.99 6.69
N GLN A 49 -1.81 7.92 7.97
CA GLN A 49 -1.42 6.66 8.61
C GLN A 49 -2.55 5.63 8.58
N CYS A 50 -3.75 5.99 9.05
CA CYS A 50 -4.91 5.11 9.07
C CYS A 50 -5.25 4.59 7.66
N ARG A 51 -5.24 5.46 6.64
CA ARG A 51 -5.51 5.06 5.26
C ARG A 51 -4.45 4.12 4.68
N THR A 52 -3.18 4.34 5.04
CA THR A 52 -2.09 3.44 4.63
C THR A 52 -2.23 2.08 5.29
N ILE A 53 -2.61 2.03 6.57
CA ILE A 53 -2.90 0.79 7.29
C ILE A 53 -4.09 0.06 6.64
N LEU A 54 -5.18 0.77 6.32
CA LEU A 54 -6.33 0.19 5.61
C LEU A 54 -5.95 -0.40 4.25
N ALA A 55 -5.05 0.25 3.50
CA ALA A 55 -4.53 -0.29 2.25
C ALA A 55 -3.77 -1.61 2.48
N ALA A 56 -2.95 -1.68 3.54
CA ALA A 56 -2.22 -2.88 3.92
C ALA A 56 -3.16 -4.02 4.36
N MET A 57 -4.19 -3.73 5.15
CA MET A 57 -5.21 -4.72 5.54
C MET A 57 -5.94 -5.26 4.30
N HIS A 58 -6.39 -4.37 3.40
CA HIS A 58 -7.03 -4.78 2.16
C HIS A 58 -6.12 -5.66 1.30
N PHE A 59 -4.85 -5.30 1.20
CA PHE A 59 -3.86 -6.07 0.45
C PHE A 59 -3.64 -7.46 1.06
N ASN A 60 -3.40 -7.54 2.38
CA ASN A 60 -3.16 -8.80 3.07
C ASN A 60 -4.33 -9.78 2.90
N GLU A 61 -5.57 -9.28 2.95
CA GLU A 61 -6.76 -10.11 2.72
C GLU A 61 -6.88 -10.59 1.27
N ASN A 62 -6.50 -9.76 0.29
CA ASN A 62 -6.85 -9.97 -1.12
C ASN A 62 -5.69 -10.36 -2.06
N ALA A 63 -4.45 -10.38 -1.57
CA ALA A 63 -3.30 -10.57 -2.45
C ALA A 63 -3.06 -12.04 -2.86
N ASN A 64 -3.49 -12.99 -2.04
CA ASN A 64 -3.37 -14.44 -2.31
C ASN A 64 -4.72 -15.11 -2.63
N ARG A 65 -5.62 -14.38 -3.30
CA ARG A 65 -6.94 -14.92 -3.66
C ARG A 65 -6.80 -16.17 -4.53
N ALA A 66 -7.53 -17.21 -4.14
CA ALA A 66 -7.62 -18.43 -4.92
C ALA A 66 -8.22 -18.19 -6.31
N GLN A 67 -7.91 -19.07 -7.25
CA GLN A 67 -8.53 -19.08 -8.56
C GLN A 67 -10.04 -19.37 -8.44
N SER A 68 -10.84 -18.69 -9.25
CA SER A 68 -12.27 -18.92 -9.35
C SER A 68 -12.53 -20.23 -10.08
N LYS A 69 -13.56 -20.95 -9.64
CA LYS A 69 -13.98 -22.21 -10.24
C LYS A 69 -15.38 -22.08 -10.84
N ARG A 70 -15.64 -22.80 -11.92
CA ARG A 70 -16.96 -22.97 -12.52
C ARG A 70 -17.82 -23.92 -11.67
N ARG A 71 -19.10 -24.05 -12.02
CA ARG A 71 -20.06 -24.92 -11.31
C ARG A 71 -19.65 -26.40 -11.35
N ASP A 72 -18.97 -26.81 -12.40
CA ASP A 72 -18.38 -28.14 -12.60
C ASP A 72 -17.08 -28.37 -11.82
N GLY A 73 -16.54 -27.34 -11.15
CA GLY A 73 -15.28 -27.40 -10.41
C GLY A 73 -14.03 -27.05 -11.23
N GLU A 74 -14.16 -26.74 -12.52
CA GLU A 74 -13.03 -26.36 -13.38
C GLU A 74 -12.52 -24.95 -13.10
N ASP A 75 -11.21 -24.77 -13.19
CA ASP A 75 -10.54 -23.48 -13.00
C ASP A 75 -10.91 -22.48 -14.11
N MET A 76 -11.28 -21.27 -13.71
CA MET A 76 -11.66 -20.21 -14.64
C MET A 76 -10.44 -19.46 -15.19
N TYR A 77 -10.43 -19.27 -16.51
CA TYR A 77 -9.42 -18.51 -17.23
C TYR A 77 -10.06 -17.45 -18.12
N THR A 78 -9.31 -16.39 -18.41
CA THR A 78 -9.67 -15.35 -19.38
C THR A 78 -8.57 -15.18 -20.42
N LEU A 79 -8.96 -14.92 -21.66
CA LEU A 79 -8.03 -14.55 -22.73
C LEU A 79 -7.80 -13.05 -22.70
N HIS A 80 -6.56 -12.65 -22.87
CA HIS A 80 -6.16 -11.25 -23.06
C HIS A 80 -5.33 -11.15 -24.32
N TYR A 81 -5.46 -10.04 -25.05
CA TYR A 81 -4.82 -9.83 -26.36
C TYR A 81 -3.89 -8.62 -26.29
N PRO A 82 -2.65 -8.78 -25.79
CA PRO A 82 -1.72 -7.66 -25.69
C PRO A 82 -1.29 -7.15 -27.07
N LYS A 83 -1.20 -5.82 -27.22
CA LYS A 83 -0.81 -5.18 -28.50
C LYS A 83 0.50 -5.73 -29.07
N TYR A 84 1.51 -5.97 -28.22
CA TYR A 84 2.82 -6.47 -28.66
C TYR A 84 2.78 -7.87 -29.28
N LYS A 85 1.73 -8.66 -29.02
CA LYS A 85 1.56 -9.99 -29.60
C LYS A 85 0.90 -9.98 -30.99
N LYS A 86 0.51 -8.81 -31.52
CA LYS A 86 -0.01 -8.64 -32.89
C LYS A 86 -1.07 -9.67 -33.30
N GLY A 87 -2.08 -9.87 -32.46
CA GLY A 87 -3.16 -10.85 -32.69
C GLY A 87 -3.02 -12.16 -31.89
N GLY A 88 -1.85 -12.40 -31.29
CA GLY A 88 -1.68 -13.46 -30.30
C GLY A 88 -2.34 -13.14 -28.95
N TYR A 89 -2.46 -14.16 -28.09
CA TYR A 89 -3.12 -14.06 -26.79
C TYR A 89 -2.21 -14.48 -25.61
N ILE A 90 -2.68 -14.16 -24.41
CA ILE A 90 -2.21 -14.72 -23.14
C ILE A 90 -3.43 -15.23 -22.36
N VAL A 91 -3.24 -16.33 -21.65
CA VAL A 91 -4.26 -16.89 -20.74
C VAL A 91 -3.95 -16.37 -19.34
N ARG A 92 -4.95 -15.77 -18.67
CA ARG A 92 -4.84 -15.32 -17.27
C ARG A 92 -5.81 -16.09 -16.39
N LYS A 93 -5.38 -16.39 -15.17
CA LYS A 93 -6.25 -16.96 -14.12
C LYS A 93 -7.28 -15.92 -13.70
N VAL A 94 -8.54 -16.32 -13.59
CA VAL A 94 -9.59 -15.48 -12.99
C VAL A 94 -9.60 -15.77 -11.49
N LEU A 95 -9.29 -14.77 -10.67
CA LEU A 95 -9.30 -14.94 -9.22
C LEU A 95 -10.71 -14.78 -8.65
N LYS A 96 -10.94 -15.34 -7.45
CA LYS A 96 -12.16 -15.09 -6.69
C LYS A 96 -12.34 -13.59 -6.43
N LYS A 97 -13.60 -13.18 -6.25
CA LYS A 97 -13.93 -11.79 -5.88
C LYS A 97 -13.18 -11.37 -4.61
N SER A 98 -12.85 -10.08 -4.53
CA SER A 98 -12.24 -9.52 -3.33
C SER A 98 -13.21 -9.61 -2.16
N THR A 99 -12.67 -9.80 -0.96
CA THR A 99 -13.40 -9.79 0.30
C THR A 99 -13.04 -8.55 1.11
N PHE A 100 -13.91 -8.23 2.06
CA PHE A 100 -13.79 -7.03 2.91
C PHE A 100 -14.06 -7.40 4.38
N GLY A 101 -13.63 -8.59 4.80
CA GLY A 101 -13.77 -9.08 6.18
C GLY A 101 -13.14 -8.13 7.18
N TYR A 102 -11.94 -7.63 6.88
CA TYR A 102 -11.27 -6.61 7.69
C TYR A 102 -12.13 -5.36 7.90
N ALA A 103 -12.85 -4.91 6.86
CA ALA A 103 -13.67 -3.70 6.95
C ALA A 103 -14.92 -3.94 7.81
N MET A 104 -15.55 -5.11 7.69
CA MET A 104 -16.69 -5.47 8.55
C MET A 104 -16.28 -5.51 10.02
N GLN A 105 -15.16 -6.16 10.34
CA GLN A 105 -14.64 -6.21 11.72
C GLN A 105 -14.32 -4.82 12.28
N LEU A 106 -13.76 -3.92 11.46
CA LEU A 106 -13.52 -2.53 11.88
C LEU A 106 -14.82 -1.76 12.11
N MET A 107 -15.83 -1.95 11.27
CA MET A 107 -17.14 -1.30 11.43
C MET A 107 -17.84 -1.80 12.69
N ASP A 108 -17.84 -3.11 12.95
CA ASP A 108 -18.40 -3.70 14.17
C ASP A 108 -17.70 -3.14 15.43
N ARG A 109 -16.37 -2.95 15.37
CA ARG A 109 -15.61 -2.36 16.47
C ARG A 109 -15.96 -0.89 16.70
N VAL A 110 -16.13 -0.11 15.64
CA VAL A 110 -16.58 1.29 15.72
C VAL A 110 -18.01 1.37 16.27
N GLU A 111 -18.90 0.46 15.87
CA GLU A 111 -20.26 0.38 16.40
C GLU A 111 -20.26 0.06 17.90
N ALA A 112 -19.45 -0.90 18.34
CA ALA A 112 -19.28 -1.21 19.77
C ALA A 112 -18.73 0.01 20.54
N MET A 113 -17.74 0.72 19.99
CA MET A 113 -17.22 1.96 20.58
C MET A 113 -18.30 3.05 20.70
N CYS A 114 -19.06 3.30 19.63
CA CYS A 114 -20.08 4.36 19.62
C CYS A 114 -21.30 4.03 20.48
N SER A 115 -21.68 2.76 20.56
CA SER A 115 -22.83 2.31 21.37
C SER A 115 -22.48 2.12 22.85
N GLY A 116 -21.20 1.94 23.18
CA GLY A 116 -20.74 1.61 24.54
C GLY A 116 -21.09 0.18 24.97
N ILE A 117 -21.64 -0.65 24.07
CA ILE A 117 -22.05 -2.02 24.34
C ILE A 117 -20.95 -2.96 23.84
N ASN A 118 -20.51 -3.92 24.66
CA ASN A 118 -19.47 -4.91 24.33
C ASN A 118 -18.10 -4.29 23.95
N TYR A 119 -17.82 -3.06 24.38
CA TYR A 119 -16.50 -2.44 24.23
C TYR A 119 -15.75 -2.54 25.56
N GLU A 120 -14.72 -3.38 25.59
CA GLU A 120 -13.86 -3.58 26.78
C GLU A 120 -12.68 -2.59 26.87
N GLY A 121 -12.53 -1.67 25.91
CA GLY A 121 -11.44 -0.68 25.91
C GLY A 121 -11.82 0.64 26.60
N ASP A 122 -10.86 1.54 26.74
CA ASP A 122 -11.12 2.96 27.02
C ASP A 122 -10.89 3.76 25.73
N ILE A 123 -11.95 4.44 25.26
CA ILE A 123 -11.92 5.24 24.04
C ILE A 123 -10.88 6.35 24.16
N LEU A 124 -10.75 6.99 25.33
CA LEU A 124 -9.78 8.05 25.53
C LEU A 124 -8.34 7.53 25.44
N GLU A 125 -8.07 6.37 26.05
CA GLU A 125 -6.74 5.75 26.02
C GLU A 125 -6.36 5.29 24.60
N ASP A 126 -7.31 4.70 23.86
CA ASP A 126 -7.12 4.32 22.46
C ASP A 126 -6.87 5.55 21.56
N LEU A 127 -7.55 6.67 21.82
CA LEU A 127 -7.31 7.93 21.11
C LEU A 127 -5.95 8.56 21.48
N GLU A 128 -5.54 8.49 22.74
CA GLU A 128 -4.23 8.97 23.20
C GLU A 128 -3.09 8.15 22.60
N LEU A 129 -3.25 6.82 22.54
CA LEU A 129 -2.30 5.93 21.88
C LEU A 129 -2.22 6.20 20.36
N ALA A 130 -3.35 6.51 19.73
CA ALA A 130 -3.41 6.92 18.33
C ALA A 130 -2.87 8.36 18.09
N ALA A 131 -2.78 9.18 19.13
CA ALA A 131 -2.25 10.54 19.08
C ALA A 131 -0.71 10.60 19.18
N ALA A 132 -0.02 9.63 18.55
CA ALA A 132 1.42 9.69 18.40
C ALA A 132 1.86 11.08 17.89
N PRO A 133 2.97 11.64 18.41
CA PRO A 133 3.39 12.99 18.08
C PRO A 133 3.59 13.12 16.57
N VAL A 134 2.89 14.09 15.97
CA VAL A 134 3.02 14.38 14.54
C VAL A 134 4.46 14.83 14.28
N PRO A 135 5.20 14.17 13.37
CA PRO A 135 6.56 14.58 13.08
C PRO A 135 6.56 15.99 12.50
N PRO A 136 7.59 16.81 12.80
CA PRO A 136 7.72 18.13 12.22
C PRO A 136 7.83 18.02 10.69
N PRO A 137 7.47 19.07 9.94
CA PRO A 137 7.64 19.08 8.50
C PRO A 137 9.11 18.87 8.14
N LEU A 138 9.38 18.21 7.01
CA LEU A 138 10.76 17.91 6.55
C LEU A 138 11.67 19.14 6.46
N ASN A 139 11.10 20.34 6.32
CA ASN A 139 11.85 21.59 6.24
C ASN A 139 11.96 22.33 7.59
N ALA A 140 11.63 21.69 8.72
CA ALA A 140 11.61 22.35 10.03
C ALA A 140 13.00 22.87 10.41
N ASP A 141 14.05 22.09 10.13
CA ASP A 141 15.42 22.37 10.55
C ASP A 141 16.19 23.30 9.60
N PHE A 142 15.55 23.73 8.50
CA PHE A 142 16.19 24.60 7.52
C PHE A 142 15.97 26.07 7.86
N GLU A 143 17.02 26.87 7.72
CA GLU A 143 16.90 28.33 7.76
C GLU A 143 15.99 28.80 6.63
N LYS A 144 15.03 29.67 6.97
CA LYS A 144 14.04 30.20 6.04
C LYS A 144 14.21 31.71 5.94
N PRO A 145 14.43 32.27 4.74
CA PRO A 145 14.40 33.71 4.58
C PRO A 145 13.01 34.24 4.93
N ASP A 146 12.94 35.48 5.39
CA ASP A 146 11.66 36.14 5.58
C ASP A 146 10.96 36.36 4.22
N LYS A 147 9.64 36.59 4.27
CA LYS A 147 8.81 36.73 3.07
C LYS A 147 9.30 37.85 2.14
N GLN A 148 9.82 38.96 2.68
CA GLN A 148 10.27 40.08 1.85
C GLN A 148 11.56 39.72 1.11
N THR A 149 12.51 39.09 1.80
CA THR A 149 13.77 38.62 1.20
C THR A 149 13.49 37.58 0.10
N ALA A 150 12.65 36.59 0.36
CA ALA A 150 12.27 35.57 -0.62
C ALA A 150 11.59 36.15 -1.88
N VAL A 151 10.74 37.18 -1.72
CA VAL A 151 10.08 37.84 -2.86
C VAL A 151 11.08 38.68 -3.66
N ARG A 152 12.01 39.39 -3.00
CA ARG A 152 13.07 40.16 -3.68
C ARG A 152 13.97 39.26 -4.51
N GLU A 153 14.37 38.11 -3.96
CA GLU A 153 15.14 37.08 -4.67
C GLU A 153 14.40 36.51 -5.88
N LYS A 154 13.09 36.22 -5.76
CA LYS A 154 12.30 35.67 -6.86
C LYS A 154 12.10 36.66 -8.01
N VAL A 155 11.88 37.94 -7.69
CA VAL A 155 11.59 38.99 -8.68
C VAL A 155 12.87 39.62 -9.23
N GLY A 156 13.98 39.53 -8.49
CA GLY A 156 15.30 39.99 -8.90
C GLY A 156 15.85 39.21 -10.10
N ARG A 157 16.43 39.92 -11.07
CA ARG A 157 17.00 39.34 -12.30
C ARG A 157 18.34 38.61 -12.10
N PHE A 158 18.93 38.66 -10.91
CA PHE A 158 20.32 38.24 -10.66
C PHE A 158 20.47 36.86 -10.01
N ASN A 159 19.38 36.12 -9.77
CA ASN A 159 19.48 34.75 -9.29
C ASN A 159 19.69 33.79 -10.46
N ARG A 160 20.96 33.53 -10.79
CA ARG A 160 21.42 32.42 -11.63
C ARG A 160 22.51 31.65 -10.92
#